data_AF-A6DSS6-F1
#
_entry.id   AF-A6DSS6-F1
#
_cell.length_a   1.000
_cell.length_b   1.000
_cell.length_c   1.000
_cell.angle_alpha   90.00
_cell.angle_beta   90.00
_cell.angle_gamma   90.00
#
_symmetry.space_group_name_H-M   'P 1'
#
loop_
_entity.id
_entity.type
_entity.pdbx_description
1 polymer ?
#
loop_
_entity_poly.entity_id
_entity_poly.type
_entity_poly.pdbx_seq_one_letter_code
_entity_poly.pdbx_strand_id
1 'polypeptide(L)'
;MKKLLLCLLSLTPSLFALSQGEALFDKVDACVVSIQHENAGGSGFIISEDGYILTNGHVISLMDRENPKDVAKRITVVLHDESKYQAQVIGFSLDPDIALIKIKPKTKLSTAILADSNSARTGQECYAFGAPLGLKRTLTKGIISNTAQTSIGTFTKVIQTDAAINPGNSGGPLFNINGEVIGVNTYAKSGSGLGFSIPINFAKTLVEHFKEYGYFRRAETPLIFTKAMTEELARVLNSPRGLFIDFVAPNSPAEKAGFKAADIIVGMNGEKVDGSSEEAFFDFNWEFVTQKVDSDSSLTIQRRQADGSYKEIIISCKLVEDDPMPASGYQIGELLEINYPEVGMAVQRVTQYVQYIYNFPHMNGVRIAGLTKNKTAAKAGLYRNDFITELNGQKVRDDQHFKTLMDKILIAQTKFLIFKVKRGNDELKIPLRVHYPLKDRKILLVHNKDEYHEELIRRIQLSGAEITSISMIDKQATETEWDGIIISSQQTDQIPGITVLLAKAAENKTLLGLVGNAPVQLIHAPEFYKSKKFTMDKEKSAIALKADLFYTGKDNEIDGKLISTNAFDNQSIRQFIATFRAMASQAK
;
A
#
# COMPACT_ATOMS: atom_id res chain seq x y z
N MET A 1 -70.09 15.34 -40.68
CA MET A 1 -69.00 14.93 -41.59
C MET A 1 -68.22 16.14 -42.12
N LYS A 2 -67.46 16.81 -41.24
CA LYS A 2 -66.44 17.81 -41.59
C LYS A 2 -65.41 17.78 -40.46
N LYS A 3 -64.12 17.89 -40.83
CA LYS A 3 -62.90 17.68 -40.02
C LYS A 3 -62.35 16.26 -40.03
N LEU A 4 -62.00 15.79 -41.22
CA LEU A 4 -61.02 14.74 -41.46
C LEU A 4 -59.95 15.29 -42.42
N LEU A 5 -59.16 16.29 -41.97
CA LEU A 5 -58.03 16.80 -42.76
C LEU A 5 -57.11 17.70 -41.91
N LEU A 6 -56.47 17.17 -40.85
CA LEU A 6 -55.33 17.86 -40.20
C LEU A 6 -54.50 16.92 -39.31
N CYS A 7 -54.12 15.73 -39.79
CA CYS A 7 -53.23 14.81 -39.05
C CYS A 7 -52.07 14.26 -39.89
N LEU A 8 -51.65 14.94 -40.96
CA LEU A 8 -50.69 14.35 -41.92
C LEU A 8 -49.39 15.13 -42.15
N LEU A 9 -49.06 16.14 -41.34
CA LEU A 9 -47.79 16.87 -41.47
C LEU A 9 -47.18 17.21 -40.10
N SER A 10 -46.54 16.21 -39.49
CA SER A 10 -45.34 16.36 -38.63
C SER A 10 -44.78 14.99 -38.24
N LEU A 11 -44.63 14.09 -39.21
CA LEU A 11 -43.68 12.99 -39.09
C LEU A 11 -42.30 13.53 -39.47
N THR A 12 -41.62 14.16 -38.51
CA THR A 12 -40.16 14.28 -38.55
C THR A 12 -39.55 12.95 -38.13
N PRO A 13 -38.47 12.50 -38.76
CA PRO A 13 -37.95 11.15 -38.57
C PRO A 13 -37.35 11.03 -37.16
N SER A 14 -37.95 10.18 -36.32
CA SER A 14 -37.27 9.58 -35.17
C SER A 14 -36.28 8.54 -35.70
N LEU A 15 -35.25 8.98 -36.41
CA LEU A 15 -34.06 8.18 -36.72
C LEU A 15 -33.14 8.28 -35.50
N PHE A 16 -33.14 7.24 -34.66
CA PHE A 16 -32.09 6.91 -33.68
C PHE A 16 -31.41 8.09 -32.96
N ALA A 17 -32.13 8.83 -32.11
CA ALA A 17 -31.44 9.62 -31.09
C ALA A 17 -30.85 8.65 -30.06
N LEU A 18 -29.53 8.45 -30.07
CA LEU A 18 -28.83 7.68 -29.04
C LEU A 18 -29.24 8.17 -27.66
N SER A 19 -29.42 7.25 -26.71
CA SER A 19 -29.63 7.66 -25.32
C SER A 19 -28.42 8.47 -24.83
N GLN A 20 -28.62 9.42 -23.92
CA GLN A 20 -27.53 10.25 -23.42
C GLN A 20 -26.34 9.43 -22.89
N GLY A 21 -26.61 8.27 -22.27
CA GLY A 21 -25.56 7.36 -21.79
C GLY A 21 -24.80 6.67 -22.92
N GLU A 22 -25.46 6.34 -24.03
CA GLU A 22 -24.84 5.71 -25.21
C GLU A 22 -23.95 6.71 -25.96
N ALA A 23 -24.45 7.94 -26.17
CA ALA A 23 -23.65 9.01 -26.74
C ALA A 23 -22.44 9.37 -25.85
N LEU A 24 -22.61 9.33 -24.52
CA LEU A 24 -21.51 9.53 -23.57
C LEU A 24 -20.50 8.39 -23.66
N PHE A 25 -20.97 7.13 -23.70
CA PHE A 25 -20.13 5.96 -23.83
C PHE A 25 -19.22 6.10 -25.06
N ASP A 26 -19.80 6.29 -26.25
CA ASP A 26 -19.05 6.43 -27.50
C ASP A 26 -18.01 7.56 -27.45
N LYS A 27 -18.32 8.65 -26.74
CA LYS A 27 -17.43 9.80 -26.58
C LYS A 27 -16.21 9.50 -25.71
N VAL A 28 -16.41 8.82 -24.58
CA VAL A 28 -15.37 8.70 -23.53
C VAL A 28 -14.68 7.35 -23.51
N ASP A 29 -15.24 6.35 -24.18
CA ASP A 29 -14.77 4.96 -24.16
C ASP A 29 -13.28 4.83 -24.50
N ALA A 30 -12.82 5.57 -25.50
CA ALA A 30 -11.43 5.53 -25.96
C ALA A 30 -10.39 6.00 -24.93
N CYS A 31 -10.79 6.77 -23.91
CA CYS A 31 -9.88 7.24 -22.87
C CYS A 31 -9.85 6.35 -21.62
N VAL A 32 -10.76 5.37 -21.51
CA VAL A 32 -10.83 4.46 -20.35
C VAL A 32 -10.04 3.18 -20.63
N VAL A 33 -9.30 2.71 -19.64
CA VAL A 33 -8.40 1.55 -19.78
C VAL A 33 -8.63 0.52 -18.70
N SER A 34 -8.32 -0.74 -19.02
CA SER A 34 -8.23 -1.81 -18.03
C SER A 34 -6.79 -1.91 -17.52
N ILE A 35 -6.62 -2.12 -16.22
CA ILE A 35 -5.32 -2.32 -15.58
C ILE A 35 -5.29 -3.71 -14.98
N GLN A 36 -4.28 -4.48 -15.31
CA GLN A 36 -4.14 -5.89 -14.90
C GLN A 36 -2.75 -6.12 -14.33
N HIS A 37 -2.67 -6.88 -13.24
CA HIS A 37 -1.42 -7.40 -12.70
C HIS A 37 -1.64 -8.83 -12.16
N GLU A 38 -0.57 -9.45 -11.65
CA GLU A 38 -0.56 -10.87 -11.26
C GLU A 38 -1.62 -11.28 -10.21
N ASN A 39 -2.05 -10.35 -9.35
CA ASN A 39 -2.90 -10.64 -8.19
C ASN A 39 -4.31 -10.05 -8.32
N ALA A 40 -4.49 -9.01 -9.13
CA ALA A 40 -5.76 -8.30 -9.28
C ALA A 40 -5.74 -7.39 -10.53
N GLY A 41 -6.76 -6.57 -10.65
CA GLY A 41 -6.86 -5.55 -11.68
C GLY A 41 -7.93 -4.52 -11.34
N GLY A 42 -7.93 -3.43 -12.09
CA GLY A 42 -8.86 -2.32 -11.95
C GLY A 42 -9.02 -1.59 -13.27
N SER A 43 -9.42 -0.32 -13.17
CA SER A 43 -9.56 0.59 -14.29
C SER A 43 -8.63 1.78 -14.15
N GLY A 44 -8.46 2.50 -15.24
CA GLY A 44 -7.81 3.81 -15.26
C GLY A 44 -8.36 4.66 -16.39
N PHE A 45 -7.84 5.87 -16.53
CA PHE A 45 -8.13 6.71 -17.69
C PHE A 45 -6.92 7.53 -18.10
N ILE A 46 -6.81 7.73 -19.41
CA ILE A 46 -5.69 8.40 -20.06
C ILE A 46 -5.85 9.92 -19.89
N ILE A 47 -4.84 10.58 -19.35
CA ILE A 47 -4.83 12.04 -19.13
C ILE A 47 -3.89 12.79 -20.07
N SER A 48 -3.14 12.07 -20.92
CA SER A 48 -2.24 12.69 -21.90
C SER A 48 -2.07 11.80 -23.15
N GLU A 49 -1.89 12.44 -24.31
CA GLU A 49 -1.75 11.75 -25.60
C GLU A 49 -0.53 10.82 -25.65
N ASP A 50 0.50 11.14 -24.86
CA ASP A 50 1.72 10.36 -24.76
C ASP A 50 1.60 9.18 -23.78
N GLY A 51 0.51 9.05 -23.02
CA GLY A 51 0.16 7.84 -22.29
C GLY A 51 0.29 7.87 -20.76
N TYR A 52 0.19 9.05 -20.13
CA TYR A 52 -0.04 9.13 -18.67
C TYR A 52 -1.47 8.70 -18.36
N ILE A 53 -1.63 7.87 -17.33
CA ILE A 53 -2.90 7.27 -16.91
C ILE A 53 -3.06 7.44 -15.40
N LEU A 54 -4.24 7.88 -14.99
CA LEU A 54 -4.66 7.89 -13.57
C LEU A 54 -5.38 6.59 -13.22
N THR A 55 -5.14 6.13 -11.99
CA THR A 55 -5.85 5.01 -11.36
C THR A 55 -5.76 5.16 -9.83
N ASN A 56 -6.20 4.16 -9.07
CA ASN A 56 -6.03 4.14 -7.61
C ASN A 56 -4.67 3.56 -7.17
N GLY A 57 -4.20 3.99 -6.00
CA GLY A 57 -3.01 3.45 -5.36
C GLY A 57 -3.14 1.96 -5.06
N HIS A 58 -4.27 1.52 -4.53
CA HIS A 58 -4.51 0.11 -4.20
C HIS A 58 -4.62 -0.80 -5.43
N VAL A 59 -4.91 -0.27 -6.63
CA VAL A 59 -4.96 -1.05 -7.87
C VAL A 59 -3.57 -1.48 -8.33
N ILE A 60 -2.53 -0.71 -7.97
CA ILE A 60 -1.15 -0.99 -8.37
C ILE A 60 -0.26 -1.45 -7.22
N SER A 61 -0.69 -1.25 -5.98
CA SER A 61 0.05 -1.62 -4.75
C SER A 61 -0.22 -3.07 -4.34
N LEU A 62 0.77 -3.68 -3.67
CA LEU A 62 0.64 -4.99 -3.04
C LEU A 62 0.23 -4.93 -1.56
N MET A 63 0.07 -3.72 -0.99
CA MET A 63 -0.24 -3.47 0.42
C MET A 63 0.71 -4.18 1.41
N ASP A 64 1.98 -4.37 1.05
CA ASP A 64 2.99 -4.99 1.90
C ASP A 64 3.45 -4.04 3.01
N ARG A 65 3.22 -4.37 4.28
CA ARG A 65 3.66 -3.52 5.40
C ARG A 65 5.17 -3.38 5.54
N GLU A 66 5.93 -4.38 5.07
CA GLU A 66 7.39 -4.34 5.10
C GLU A 66 7.98 -3.52 3.97
N ASN A 67 7.22 -3.27 2.90
CA ASN A 67 7.62 -2.44 1.77
C ASN A 67 6.36 -1.80 1.19
N PRO A 68 5.79 -0.80 1.86
CA PRO A 68 4.45 -0.34 1.51
C PRO A 68 4.42 0.52 0.23
N LYS A 69 5.62 0.85 -0.29
CA LYS A 69 5.82 1.43 -1.61
C LYS A 69 6.00 0.39 -2.72
N ASP A 70 5.98 -0.92 -2.40
CA ASP A 70 6.04 -1.96 -3.43
C ASP A 70 4.77 -1.97 -4.27
N VAL A 71 4.99 -2.10 -5.57
CA VAL A 71 3.95 -2.19 -6.59
C VAL A 71 3.99 -3.55 -7.27
N ALA A 72 2.93 -3.90 -7.98
CA ALA A 72 2.90 -5.13 -8.75
C ALA A 72 4.01 -5.16 -9.81
N LYS A 73 4.63 -6.33 -10.02
CA LYS A 73 5.82 -6.50 -10.87
C LYS A 73 5.53 -6.25 -12.34
N ARG A 74 4.33 -6.62 -12.80
CA ARG A 74 3.93 -6.44 -14.19
C ARG A 74 2.53 -5.85 -14.27
N ILE A 75 2.49 -4.53 -14.39
CA ILE A 75 1.25 -3.81 -14.67
C ILE A 75 1.06 -3.76 -16.19
N THR A 76 -0.02 -4.36 -16.66
CA THR A 76 -0.45 -4.33 -18.07
C THR A 76 -1.67 -3.44 -18.19
N VAL A 77 -1.58 -2.43 -19.05
CA VAL A 77 -2.71 -1.60 -19.46
C VAL A 77 -3.28 -2.18 -20.76
N VAL A 78 -4.59 -2.40 -20.79
CA VAL A 78 -5.34 -2.80 -21.99
C VAL A 78 -6.21 -1.63 -22.43
N LEU A 79 -5.97 -1.14 -23.64
CA LEU A 79 -6.69 -0.01 -24.24
C LEU A 79 -8.04 -0.43 -24.81
N HIS A 80 -8.78 0.57 -25.31
CA HIS A 80 -10.11 0.34 -25.86
C HIS A 80 -10.13 -0.52 -27.15
N ASP A 81 -9.00 -0.60 -27.85
CA ASP A 81 -8.78 -1.40 -29.06
C ASP A 81 -8.14 -2.78 -28.75
N GLU A 82 -8.15 -3.17 -27.46
CA GLU A 82 -7.53 -4.38 -26.92
C GLU A 82 -6.00 -4.44 -26.99
N SER A 83 -5.34 -3.37 -27.46
CA SER A 83 -3.89 -3.28 -27.44
C SER A 83 -3.37 -3.24 -26.01
N LYS A 84 -2.25 -3.95 -25.78
CA LYS A 84 -1.66 -4.16 -24.45
C LYS A 84 -0.31 -3.48 -24.33
N TYR A 85 -0.12 -2.76 -23.23
CA TYR A 85 1.12 -2.06 -22.92
C TYR A 85 1.58 -2.38 -21.51
N GLN A 86 2.88 -2.59 -21.34
CA GLN A 86 3.48 -2.58 -20.03
C GLN A 86 3.50 -1.13 -19.50
N ALA A 87 3.07 -0.95 -18.25
CA ALA A 87 3.07 0.33 -17.57
C ALA A 87 4.26 0.46 -16.61
N GLN A 88 4.78 1.68 -16.50
CA GLN A 88 5.68 2.10 -15.43
C GLN A 88 4.89 2.89 -14.40
N VAL A 89 5.08 2.61 -13.11
CA VAL A 89 4.54 3.46 -12.04
C VAL A 89 5.41 4.71 -11.91
N ILE A 90 4.80 5.88 -12.00
CA ILE A 90 5.47 7.17 -11.84
C ILE A 90 5.44 7.59 -10.36
N GLY A 91 4.30 7.39 -9.70
CA GLY A 91 4.14 7.59 -8.26
C GLY A 91 2.74 7.21 -7.81
N PHE A 92 2.57 6.97 -6.51
CA PHE A 92 1.27 6.70 -5.92
C PHE A 92 1.20 7.09 -4.45
N SER A 93 -0.02 7.15 -3.95
CA SER A 93 -0.34 7.26 -2.53
C SER A 93 -1.55 6.37 -2.23
N LEU A 94 -1.53 5.66 -1.10
CA LEU A 94 -2.69 4.89 -0.61
C LEU A 94 -3.68 5.76 0.18
N ASP A 95 -3.32 7.01 0.47
CA ASP A 95 -4.18 8.01 1.12
C ASP A 95 -3.83 9.38 0.53
N PRO A 96 -4.47 9.80 -0.58
CA PRO A 96 -5.88 9.59 -0.89
C PRO A 96 -6.21 8.47 -1.88
N ASP A 97 -5.36 7.46 -2.05
CA ASP A 97 -5.59 6.32 -2.96
C ASP A 97 -5.57 6.69 -4.47
N ILE A 98 -4.53 7.41 -4.89
CA ILE A 98 -4.29 7.79 -6.31
C ILE A 98 -2.93 7.27 -6.76
N ALA A 99 -2.85 6.81 -8.01
CA ALA A 99 -1.61 6.47 -8.69
C ALA A 99 -1.56 7.09 -10.09
N LEU A 100 -0.33 7.42 -10.51
CA LEU A 100 0.01 7.81 -11.86
C LEU A 100 0.90 6.75 -12.48
N ILE A 101 0.46 6.19 -13.60
CA ILE A 101 1.25 5.24 -14.40
C ILE A 101 1.47 5.78 -15.81
N LYS A 102 2.50 5.26 -16.49
CA LYS A 102 2.88 5.68 -17.83
C LYS A 102 3.06 4.47 -18.75
N ILE A 103 2.44 4.54 -19.92
CA ILE A 103 2.69 3.61 -21.02
C ILE A 103 3.45 4.31 -22.17
N LYS A 104 3.91 3.51 -23.14
CA LYS A 104 4.55 4.00 -24.37
C LYS A 104 3.69 3.59 -25.58
N PRO A 105 2.66 4.38 -25.92
CA PRO A 105 1.75 4.03 -26.99
C PRO A 105 2.43 4.19 -28.36
N LYS A 106 1.99 3.40 -29.35
CA LYS A 106 2.51 3.49 -30.72
C LYS A 106 1.99 4.72 -31.47
N THR A 107 0.81 5.19 -31.07
CA THR A 107 0.12 6.36 -31.63
C THR A 107 -0.34 7.25 -30.49
N LYS A 108 -0.70 8.50 -30.81
CA LYS A 108 -1.34 9.40 -29.84
C LYS A 108 -2.64 8.77 -29.34
N LEU A 109 -2.88 8.90 -28.04
CA LEU A 109 -4.08 8.36 -27.38
C LEU A 109 -5.17 9.42 -27.24
N SER A 110 -6.42 8.97 -27.21
CA SER A 110 -7.56 9.79 -26.79
C SER A 110 -7.49 10.04 -25.28
N THR A 111 -7.63 11.29 -24.87
CA THR A 111 -7.48 11.71 -23.47
C THR A 111 -8.82 12.10 -22.85
N ALA A 112 -8.98 11.79 -21.57
CA ALA A 112 -10.09 12.28 -20.77
C ALA A 112 -9.95 13.79 -20.54
N ILE A 113 -11.08 14.51 -20.56
CA ILE A 113 -11.13 15.93 -20.18
C ILE A 113 -11.34 16.00 -18.66
N LEU A 114 -10.46 16.68 -17.94
CA LEU A 114 -10.54 16.77 -16.49
C LEU A 114 -11.27 18.06 -16.06
N ALA A 115 -12.46 17.93 -15.49
CA ALA A 115 -13.26 19.06 -15.02
C ALA A 115 -12.67 19.74 -13.77
N ASP A 116 -13.30 20.82 -13.33
CA ASP A 116 -13.15 21.31 -11.96
C ASP A 116 -14.15 20.58 -11.05
N SER A 117 -13.67 19.70 -10.16
CA SER A 117 -14.54 18.95 -9.25
C SER A 117 -15.26 19.85 -8.24
N ASN A 118 -14.81 21.09 -8.00
CA ASN A 118 -15.51 22.02 -7.10
C ASN A 118 -16.85 22.49 -7.70
N SER A 119 -17.04 22.32 -9.01
CA SER A 119 -18.30 22.61 -9.70
C SER A 119 -19.35 21.50 -9.57
N ALA A 120 -18.96 20.32 -9.10
CA ALA A 120 -19.86 19.19 -8.90
C ALA A 120 -20.93 19.54 -7.85
N ARG A 121 -22.19 19.13 -8.08
CA ARG A 121 -23.29 19.41 -7.15
C ARG A 121 -24.11 18.17 -6.85
N THR A 122 -24.59 18.06 -5.61
CA THR A 122 -25.59 17.05 -5.22
C THR A 122 -26.80 17.11 -6.15
N GLY A 123 -27.28 15.94 -6.59
CA GLY A 123 -28.38 15.78 -7.54
C GLY A 123 -27.96 15.81 -9.02
N GLN A 124 -26.72 16.22 -9.32
CA GLN A 124 -26.20 16.18 -10.68
C GLN A 124 -26.06 14.73 -11.18
N GLU A 125 -26.49 14.47 -12.41
CA GLU A 125 -26.25 13.17 -13.04
C GLU A 125 -24.75 12.91 -13.27
N CYS A 126 -24.33 11.69 -13.01
CA CYS A 126 -22.96 11.24 -13.19
C CYS A 126 -22.91 9.79 -13.68
N TYR A 127 -21.74 9.43 -14.22
CA TYR A 127 -21.53 8.14 -14.85
C TYR A 127 -20.19 7.56 -14.41
N ALA A 128 -20.23 6.43 -13.73
CA ALA A 128 -19.01 5.72 -13.37
C ALA A 128 -18.66 4.72 -14.47
N PHE A 129 -17.44 4.85 -15.00
CA PHE A 129 -16.94 4.00 -16.06
C PHE A 129 -15.82 3.10 -15.52
N GLY A 130 -15.91 1.80 -15.79
CA GLY A 130 -14.77 0.89 -15.69
C GLY A 130 -14.66 -0.09 -16.86
N ALA A 131 -13.49 -0.73 -16.92
CA ALA A 131 -13.15 -1.82 -17.82
C ALA A 131 -12.61 -3.04 -17.02
N PRO A 132 -13.45 -3.71 -16.20
CA PRO A 132 -13.05 -4.91 -15.47
C PRO A 132 -12.49 -6.00 -16.40
N LEU A 133 -11.30 -6.50 -16.07
CA LEU A 133 -10.70 -7.70 -16.67
C LEU A 133 -10.65 -7.69 -18.22
N GLY A 134 -10.52 -6.51 -18.82
CA GLY A 134 -10.21 -6.29 -20.24
C GLY A 134 -11.32 -6.56 -21.26
N LEU A 135 -12.39 -7.29 -20.92
CA LEU A 135 -13.38 -7.77 -21.90
C LEU A 135 -14.80 -7.25 -21.69
N LYS A 136 -15.12 -6.67 -20.54
CA LYS A 136 -16.45 -6.11 -20.24
C LYS A 136 -16.31 -4.68 -19.78
N ARG A 137 -16.77 -3.73 -20.59
CA ARG A 137 -16.89 -2.32 -20.17
C ARG A 137 -18.21 -2.12 -19.46
N THR A 138 -18.17 -1.36 -18.39
CA THR A 138 -19.33 -1.09 -17.55
C THR A 138 -19.43 0.40 -17.34
N LEU A 139 -20.51 0.98 -17.85
CA LEU A 139 -20.93 2.34 -17.58
C LEU A 139 -22.18 2.28 -16.71
N THR A 140 -22.09 2.84 -15.51
CA THR A 140 -23.22 2.88 -14.57
C THR A 140 -23.64 4.33 -14.37
N LYS A 141 -24.93 4.60 -14.56
CA LYS A 141 -25.52 5.93 -14.34
C LYS A 141 -25.98 6.06 -12.89
N GLY A 142 -25.82 7.25 -12.34
CA GLY A 142 -26.41 7.66 -11.07
C GLY A 142 -26.44 9.18 -10.95
N ILE A 143 -26.55 9.66 -9.73
CA ILE A 143 -26.42 11.05 -9.33
C ILE A 143 -25.33 11.21 -8.29
N ILE A 144 -24.82 12.42 -8.15
CA ILE A 144 -24.00 12.80 -7.01
C ILE A 144 -24.91 12.90 -5.79
N SER A 145 -24.72 12.02 -4.80
CA SER A 145 -25.49 12.02 -3.56
C SER A 145 -24.93 13.02 -2.54
N ASN A 146 -23.62 13.24 -2.55
CA ASN A 146 -22.91 14.21 -1.72
C ASN A 146 -21.55 14.56 -2.34
N THR A 147 -21.10 15.80 -2.23
CA THR A 147 -19.82 16.28 -2.77
C THR A 147 -18.71 16.40 -1.72
N ALA A 148 -19.04 16.21 -0.44
CA ALA A 148 -18.11 16.35 0.67
C ALA A 148 -18.41 15.31 1.75
N GLN A 149 -18.19 14.03 1.47
CA GLN A 149 -18.24 12.98 2.49
C GLN A 149 -16.82 12.49 2.83
N THR A 150 -16.54 12.31 4.12
CA THR A 150 -15.27 11.82 4.65
C THR A 150 -15.45 10.59 5.56
N SER A 151 -16.70 10.14 5.75
CA SER A 151 -17.10 9.09 6.70
C SER A 151 -16.86 7.66 6.22
N ILE A 152 -15.99 7.43 5.22
CA ILE A 152 -15.59 6.09 4.78
C ILE A 152 -14.45 5.49 5.62
N GLY A 153 -14.05 6.15 6.72
CA GLY A 153 -12.95 5.72 7.58
C GLY A 153 -11.57 6.07 7.05
N THR A 154 -11.49 7.04 6.13
CA THR A 154 -10.24 7.61 5.61
C THR A 154 -10.22 9.12 5.90
N PHE A 155 -9.05 9.75 5.80
CA PHE A 155 -8.91 11.21 5.94
C PHE A 155 -9.12 11.94 4.60
N THR A 156 -9.67 11.24 3.61
CA THR A 156 -9.81 11.72 2.24
C THR A 156 -11.24 12.15 1.96
N LYS A 157 -11.43 13.38 1.48
CA LYS A 157 -12.71 13.86 0.95
C LYS A 157 -13.07 13.07 -0.31
N VAL A 158 -14.31 12.58 -0.37
CA VAL A 158 -14.85 11.87 -1.53
C VAL A 158 -16.18 12.45 -2.01
N ILE A 159 -16.41 12.30 -3.31
CA ILE A 159 -17.71 12.46 -3.96
C ILE A 159 -18.48 11.15 -3.76
N GLN A 160 -19.63 11.23 -3.12
CA GLN A 160 -20.56 10.12 -2.95
C GLN A 160 -21.53 10.09 -4.13
N THR A 161 -21.80 8.89 -4.65
CA THR A 161 -22.77 8.66 -5.73
C THR A 161 -23.57 7.39 -5.48
N ASP A 162 -24.77 7.31 -6.07
CA ASP A 162 -25.55 6.07 -6.17
C ASP A 162 -25.30 5.32 -7.49
N ALA A 163 -24.44 5.85 -8.36
CA ALA A 163 -23.94 5.11 -9.51
C ALA A 163 -23.21 3.86 -9.00
N ALA A 164 -23.53 2.70 -9.56
CA ALA A 164 -22.99 1.45 -9.03
C ALA A 164 -21.47 1.37 -9.24
N ILE A 165 -20.72 1.42 -8.14
CA ILE A 165 -19.28 1.20 -8.09
C ILE A 165 -19.04 -0.23 -7.60
N ASN A 166 -18.45 -1.07 -8.45
CA ASN A 166 -18.14 -2.47 -8.15
C ASN A 166 -16.64 -2.73 -8.39
N PRO A 167 -16.08 -3.82 -7.82
CA PRO A 167 -14.75 -4.29 -8.18
C PRO A 167 -14.60 -4.35 -9.70
N GLY A 168 -13.62 -3.61 -10.24
CA GLY A 168 -13.48 -3.40 -11.68
C GLY A 168 -13.62 -1.96 -12.14
N ASN A 169 -14.47 -1.15 -11.49
CA ASN A 169 -14.58 0.29 -11.77
C ASN A 169 -13.57 1.12 -10.96
N SER A 170 -13.00 0.57 -9.88
CA SER A 170 -11.94 1.23 -9.09
C SER A 170 -10.77 1.66 -9.97
N GLY A 171 -10.38 2.91 -9.83
CA GLY A 171 -9.38 3.63 -10.61
C GLY A 171 -9.92 4.26 -11.89
N GLY A 172 -11.13 3.86 -12.33
CA GLY A 172 -11.81 4.45 -13.49
C GLY A 172 -12.41 5.82 -13.19
N PRO A 173 -12.83 6.57 -14.22
CA PRO A 173 -13.38 7.92 -14.06
C PRO A 173 -14.84 7.92 -13.62
N LEU A 174 -15.20 8.93 -12.83
CA LEU A 174 -16.57 9.41 -12.66
C LEU A 174 -16.76 10.61 -13.59
N PHE A 175 -17.63 10.49 -14.59
CA PHE A 175 -17.94 11.54 -15.56
C PHE A 175 -19.17 12.35 -15.18
N ASN A 176 -19.19 13.63 -15.52
CA ASN A 176 -20.41 14.41 -15.64
C ASN A 176 -21.13 14.14 -16.97
N ILE A 177 -22.29 14.76 -17.18
CA ILE A 177 -23.09 14.63 -18.41
C ILE A 177 -22.36 15.08 -19.70
N ASN A 178 -21.28 15.86 -19.57
CA ASN A 178 -20.48 16.33 -20.69
C ASN A 178 -19.34 15.37 -21.04
N GLY A 179 -19.13 14.30 -20.27
CA GLY A 179 -17.97 13.40 -20.44
C GLY A 179 -16.67 13.97 -19.90
N GLU A 180 -16.75 14.91 -18.96
CA GLU A 180 -15.60 15.44 -18.25
C GLU A 180 -15.48 14.72 -16.90
N VAL A 181 -14.27 14.33 -16.53
CA VAL A 181 -13.98 13.61 -15.30
C VAL A 181 -14.11 14.55 -14.12
N ILE A 182 -14.97 14.21 -13.17
CA ILE A 182 -15.15 14.92 -11.90
C ILE A 182 -14.55 14.16 -10.71
N GLY A 183 -14.24 12.87 -10.86
CA GLY A 183 -13.56 12.09 -9.84
C GLY A 183 -12.96 10.77 -10.32
N VAL A 184 -12.21 10.11 -9.43
CA VAL A 184 -11.62 8.78 -9.62
C VAL A 184 -12.35 7.80 -8.72
N ASN A 185 -13.10 6.85 -9.31
CA ASN A 185 -13.84 5.84 -8.55
C ASN A 185 -12.87 5.04 -7.67
N THR A 186 -13.15 4.85 -6.38
CA THR A 186 -12.25 4.10 -5.47
C THR A 186 -12.99 2.98 -4.72
N TYR A 187 -13.93 3.36 -3.86
CA TYR A 187 -14.53 2.50 -2.86
C TYR A 187 -16.04 2.41 -3.06
N ALA A 188 -16.62 1.30 -2.60
CA ALA A 188 -18.06 1.14 -2.47
C ALA A 188 -18.36 0.53 -1.11
N LYS A 189 -19.33 1.10 -0.38
CA LYS A 189 -19.76 0.52 0.90
C LYS A 189 -20.71 -0.64 0.62
N SER A 190 -20.25 -1.87 0.86
CA SER A 190 -20.99 -3.10 0.55
C SER A 190 -22.44 -3.06 1.07
N GLY A 191 -23.39 -3.42 0.21
CA GLY A 191 -24.82 -3.54 0.56
C GLY A 191 -25.59 -2.22 0.69
N SER A 192 -24.94 -1.06 0.55
CA SER A 192 -25.61 0.25 0.70
C SER A 192 -26.05 0.90 -0.61
N GLY A 193 -25.54 0.43 -1.76
CA GLY A 193 -25.73 1.10 -3.05
C GLY A 193 -24.94 2.42 -3.19
N LEU A 194 -24.05 2.74 -2.24
CA LEU A 194 -23.23 3.96 -2.27
C LEU A 194 -21.82 3.68 -2.80
N GLY A 195 -21.45 4.44 -3.82
CA GLY A 195 -20.12 4.52 -4.40
C GLY A 195 -19.39 5.82 -4.03
N PHE A 196 -18.06 5.77 -4.08
CA PHE A 196 -17.19 6.86 -3.69
C PHE A 196 -16.11 7.12 -4.74
N SER A 197 -15.88 8.40 -5.02
CA SER A 197 -14.84 8.86 -5.94
C SER A 197 -13.99 9.96 -5.33
N ILE A 198 -12.68 9.89 -5.54
CA ILE A 198 -11.75 10.94 -5.13
C ILE A 198 -11.91 12.13 -6.10
N PRO A 199 -12.14 13.38 -5.63
CA PRO A 199 -12.31 14.55 -6.50
C PRO A 199 -11.15 14.72 -7.49
N ILE A 200 -11.44 15.03 -8.75
CA ILE A 200 -10.39 15.08 -9.79
C ILE A 200 -9.33 16.16 -9.52
N ASN A 201 -9.71 17.27 -8.86
CA ASN A 201 -8.74 18.31 -8.50
C ASN A 201 -7.64 17.78 -7.58
N PHE A 202 -7.94 16.79 -6.75
CA PHE A 202 -6.96 16.19 -5.86
C PHE A 202 -5.94 15.40 -6.65
N ALA A 203 -6.43 14.56 -7.58
CA ALA A 203 -5.57 13.79 -8.46
C ALA A 203 -4.71 14.70 -9.36
N LYS A 204 -5.23 15.85 -9.82
CA LYS A 204 -4.43 16.85 -10.57
C LYS A 204 -3.21 17.32 -9.80
N THR A 205 -3.36 17.68 -8.53
CA THR A 205 -2.23 18.10 -7.68
C THR A 205 -1.23 16.95 -7.50
N LEU A 206 -1.73 15.75 -7.23
CA LEU A 206 -0.89 14.57 -7.02
C LEU A 206 -0.09 14.17 -8.26
N VAL A 207 -0.64 14.35 -9.46
CA VAL A 207 0.08 14.10 -10.72
C VAL A 207 1.37 14.91 -10.79
N GLU A 208 1.35 16.17 -10.37
CA GLU A 208 2.54 17.01 -10.39
C GLU A 208 3.55 16.57 -9.32
N HIS A 209 3.09 16.20 -8.12
CA HIS A 209 3.96 15.66 -7.08
C HIS A 209 4.60 14.33 -7.50
N PHE A 210 3.85 13.45 -8.16
CA PHE A 210 4.38 12.17 -8.65
C PHE A 210 5.39 12.36 -9.77
N LYS A 211 5.19 13.31 -10.68
CA LYS A 211 6.17 13.61 -11.73
C LYS A 211 7.46 14.22 -11.16
N GLU A 212 7.35 15.08 -10.14
CA GLU A 212 8.51 15.78 -9.56
C GLU A 212 9.28 14.93 -8.54
N TYR A 213 8.57 14.26 -7.62
CA TYR A 213 9.16 13.58 -6.47
C TYR A 213 9.00 12.05 -6.50
N GLY A 214 8.08 11.51 -7.32
CA GLY A 214 7.73 10.09 -7.34
C GLY A 214 6.78 9.63 -6.22
N TYR A 215 6.37 10.54 -5.32
CA TYR A 215 5.42 10.26 -4.24
C TYR A 215 4.64 11.53 -3.84
N PHE A 216 3.61 11.38 -3.02
CA PHE A 216 2.85 12.53 -2.52
C PHE A 216 3.59 13.20 -1.36
N ARG A 217 4.27 14.31 -1.66
CA ARG A 217 4.92 15.16 -0.65
C ARG A 217 3.88 16.08 0.01
N ARG A 218 3.44 15.74 1.22
CA ARG A 218 2.41 16.47 1.99
C ARG A 218 3.02 17.59 2.81
N ALA A 219 2.35 18.74 2.86
CA ALA A 219 2.72 19.85 3.74
C ALA A 219 2.02 19.75 5.11
N GLU A 220 2.73 20.14 6.16
CA GLU A 220 2.18 20.23 7.53
C GLU A 220 2.53 21.58 8.20
N THR A 221 1.69 22.07 9.12
CA THR A 221 2.11 23.03 10.17
C THR A 221 2.62 22.16 11.30
N PRO A 222 3.86 22.36 11.79
CA PRO A 222 4.42 21.44 12.77
C PRO A 222 3.57 21.30 14.04
N LEU A 223 2.89 20.16 14.22
CA LEU A 223 2.42 19.64 15.52
C LEU A 223 1.37 20.49 16.24
N ILE A 224 0.45 21.06 15.47
CA ILE A 224 -0.84 21.53 15.99
C ILE A 224 -1.91 20.48 15.72
N PHE A 225 -2.77 20.27 16.70
CA PHE A 225 -3.91 19.39 16.57
C PHE A 225 -5.16 20.22 16.53
N THR A 226 -5.92 20.05 15.47
CA THR A 226 -7.12 20.83 15.22
C THR A 226 -8.34 19.93 15.15
N LYS A 227 -9.48 20.50 15.52
CA LYS A 227 -10.79 19.94 15.25
C LYS A 227 -11.74 21.01 14.74
N ALA A 228 -12.82 20.59 14.11
CA ALA A 228 -13.91 21.50 13.75
C ALA A 228 -14.50 22.16 15.01
N MET A 229 -14.60 23.49 15.01
CA MET A 229 -15.47 24.21 15.94
C MET A 229 -16.89 24.18 15.37
N THR A 230 -17.60 23.08 15.64
CA THR A 230 -18.97 22.89 15.13
C THR A 230 -19.88 24.03 15.55
N GLU A 231 -20.92 24.29 14.76
CA GLU A 231 -21.81 25.43 15.03
C GLU A 231 -22.45 25.38 16.43
N GLU A 232 -22.83 24.19 16.88
CA GLU A 232 -23.33 23.95 18.23
C GLU A 232 -22.28 24.31 19.30
N LEU A 233 -21.05 23.81 19.14
CA LEU A 233 -19.97 24.06 20.09
C LEU A 233 -19.60 25.54 20.14
N ALA A 234 -19.51 26.20 18.97
CA ALA A 234 -19.24 27.63 18.86
C ALA A 234 -20.29 28.46 19.61
N ARG A 235 -21.58 28.11 19.49
CA ARG A 235 -22.68 28.77 20.20
C ARG A 235 -22.60 28.56 21.71
N VAL A 236 -22.40 27.32 22.17
CA VAL A 236 -22.28 27.00 23.60
C VAL A 236 -21.10 27.71 24.25
N LEU A 237 -19.97 27.80 23.55
CA LEU A 237 -18.76 28.44 24.04
C LEU A 237 -18.70 29.95 23.76
N ASN A 238 -19.73 30.53 23.13
CA ASN A 238 -19.74 31.91 22.64
C ASN A 238 -18.42 32.30 21.95
N SER A 239 -18.01 31.46 20.99
CA SER A 239 -16.69 31.51 20.36
C SER A 239 -16.82 31.64 18.83
N PRO A 240 -15.82 32.24 18.15
CA PRO A 240 -15.75 32.24 16.68
C PRO A 240 -15.84 30.83 16.10
N ARG A 241 -16.36 30.73 14.87
CA ARG A 241 -16.28 29.50 14.07
C ARG A 241 -14.90 29.42 13.43
N GLY A 242 -14.41 28.20 13.24
CA GLY A 242 -13.11 27.95 12.64
C GLY A 242 -12.55 26.61 13.10
N LEU A 243 -11.24 26.41 13.01
CA LEU A 243 -10.58 25.20 13.48
C LEU A 243 -10.02 25.45 14.87
N PHE A 244 -10.56 24.75 15.85
CA PHE A 244 -10.13 24.84 17.23
C PHE A 244 -8.81 24.09 17.40
N ILE A 245 -7.78 24.77 17.91
CA ILE A 245 -6.51 24.13 18.25
C ILE A 245 -6.69 23.43 19.61
N ASP A 246 -6.85 22.10 19.57
CA ASP A 246 -6.95 21.25 20.76
C ASP A 246 -5.63 21.17 21.52
N PHE A 247 -4.53 21.08 20.79
CA PHE A 247 -3.21 20.89 21.37
C PHE A 247 -2.14 21.52 20.49
N VAL A 248 -1.16 22.14 21.14
CA VAL A 248 0.09 22.59 20.53
C VAL A 248 1.20 21.85 21.24
N ALA A 249 2.02 21.13 20.50
CA ALA A 249 3.10 20.37 21.10
C ALA A 249 4.12 21.30 21.79
N PRO A 250 4.53 21.03 23.05
CA PRO A 250 5.54 21.83 23.73
C PRO A 250 6.88 21.80 23.00
N ASN A 251 7.58 22.94 22.99
CA ASN A 251 8.85 23.19 22.30
C ASN A 251 8.81 22.99 20.76
N SER A 252 7.63 22.79 20.19
CA SER A 252 7.45 22.61 18.75
C SER A 252 7.68 23.91 17.98
N PRO A 253 7.91 23.83 16.65
CA PRO A 253 7.93 25.02 15.81
C PRO A 253 6.62 25.83 15.88
N ALA A 254 5.46 25.19 16.05
CA ALA A 254 4.20 25.90 16.20
C ALA A 254 4.10 26.70 17.50
N GLU A 255 4.54 26.13 18.63
CA GLU A 255 4.58 26.88 19.89
C GLU A 255 5.52 28.09 19.77
N LYS A 256 6.69 27.91 19.14
CA LYS A 256 7.66 28.99 18.90
C LYS A 256 7.13 30.07 17.96
N ALA A 257 6.30 29.70 16.98
CA ALA A 257 5.58 30.63 16.11
C ALA A 257 4.47 31.40 16.87
N GLY A 258 4.11 30.94 18.06
CA GLY A 258 3.20 31.61 18.97
C GLY A 258 1.80 31.04 19.00
N PHE A 259 1.56 29.85 18.42
CA PHE A 259 0.29 29.13 18.57
C PHE A 259 0.07 28.69 20.01
N LYS A 260 -1.20 28.66 20.44
CA LYS A 260 -1.62 28.19 21.76
C LYS A 260 -2.84 27.28 21.62
N ALA A 261 -2.97 26.35 22.57
CA ALA A 261 -4.23 25.62 22.72
C ALA A 261 -5.38 26.61 22.95
N ALA A 262 -6.56 26.28 22.44
CA ALA A 262 -7.76 27.10 22.39
C ALA A 262 -7.72 28.34 21.48
N ASP A 263 -6.66 28.53 20.69
CA ASP A 263 -6.76 29.40 19.51
C ASP A 263 -7.75 28.80 18.50
N ILE A 264 -8.39 29.67 17.71
CA ILE A 264 -9.32 29.26 16.65
C ILE A 264 -8.78 29.78 15.32
N ILE A 265 -8.36 28.90 14.41
CA ILE A 265 -7.93 29.28 13.06
C ILE A 265 -9.18 29.68 12.27
N VAL A 266 -9.18 30.91 11.75
CA VAL A 266 -10.28 31.49 10.97
C VAL A 266 -9.87 31.89 9.56
N GLY A 267 -8.57 31.81 9.23
CA GLY A 267 -8.08 32.11 7.90
C GLY A 267 -6.71 31.49 7.62
N MET A 268 -6.43 31.27 6.34
CA MET A 268 -5.14 30.83 5.82
C MET A 268 -4.82 31.62 4.57
N ASN A 269 -3.60 32.20 4.50
CA ASN A 269 -3.12 32.95 3.34
C ASN A 269 -4.07 34.07 2.87
N GLY A 270 -4.81 34.68 3.82
CA GLY A 270 -5.79 35.73 3.55
C GLY A 270 -7.19 35.23 3.18
N GLU A 271 -7.37 33.93 2.96
CA GLU A 271 -8.68 33.31 2.72
C GLU A 271 -9.31 32.84 4.02
N LYS A 272 -10.65 32.86 4.08
CA LYS A 272 -11.39 32.46 5.27
C LYS A 272 -11.43 30.94 5.36
N VAL A 273 -11.16 30.41 6.55
CA VAL A 273 -11.27 28.98 6.85
C VAL A 273 -12.64 28.71 7.47
N ASP A 274 -13.34 27.71 6.93
CA ASP A 274 -14.54 27.16 7.55
C ASP A 274 -14.17 25.93 8.39
N GLY A 275 -14.67 25.89 9.61
CA GLY A 275 -14.54 24.75 10.52
C GLY A 275 -15.85 24.46 11.24
N SER A 276 -16.97 24.86 10.65
CA SER A 276 -18.31 24.73 11.24
C SER A 276 -18.87 23.31 11.19
N SER A 277 -18.23 22.40 10.44
CA SER A 277 -18.54 20.97 10.37
C SER A 277 -17.26 20.14 10.22
N GLU A 278 -17.38 18.82 10.39
CA GLU A 278 -16.25 17.91 10.14
C GLU A 278 -15.81 17.94 8.67
N GLU A 279 -16.76 18.03 7.75
CA GLU A 279 -16.50 18.14 6.31
C GLU A 279 -15.65 19.37 5.98
N ALA A 280 -15.98 20.53 6.55
CA ALA A 280 -15.21 21.77 6.36
C ALA A 280 -13.78 21.65 6.92
N PHE A 281 -13.60 20.94 8.04
CA PHE A 281 -12.28 20.64 8.58
C PHE A 281 -11.44 19.79 7.62
N PHE A 282 -12.02 18.77 6.99
CA PHE A 282 -11.29 17.96 6.01
C PHE A 282 -10.99 18.71 4.71
N ASP A 283 -11.90 19.58 4.27
CA ASP A 283 -11.67 20.47 3.13
C ASP A 283 -10.43 21.34 3.37
N PHE A 284 -10.37 21.97 4.54
CA PHE A 284 -9.18 22.71 4.95
C PHE A 284 -7.94 21.83 5.03
N ASN A 285 -8.02 20.65 5.67
CA ASN A 285 -6.88 19.75 5.78
C ASN A 285 -6.31 19.42 4.39
N TRP A 286 -7.18 19.17 3.40
CA TRP A 286 -6.74 18.90 2.04
C TRP A 286 -6.05 20.09 1.37
N GLU A 287 -6.67 21.28 1.41
CA GLU A 287 -6.08 22.52 0.88
C GLU A 287 -4.72 22.81 1.53
N PHE A 288 -4.60 22.44 2.79
CA PHE A 288 -3.41 22.63 3.60
C PHE A 288 -2.29 21.64 3.22
N VAL A 289 -2.57 20.33 3.14
CA VAL A 289 -1.55 19.30 2.85
C VAL A 289 -1.06 19.28 1.40
N THR A 290 -1.80 19.93 0.51
CA THR A 290 -1.43 20.11 -0.90
C THR A 290 -0.60 21.37 -1.17
N GLN A 291 -0.33 22.19 -0.14
CA GLN A 291 0.59 23.31 -0.26
C GLN A 291 2.02 22.84 -0.56
N LYS A 292 2.85 23.77 -1.06
CA LYS A 292 4.25 23.49 -1.33
C LYS A 292 5.03 23.36 0.00
N VAL A 293 5.68 22.22 0.21
CA VAL A 293 6.61 22.06 1.33
C VAL A 293 7.73 23.09 1.24
N ASP A 294 8.21 23.57 2.39
CA ASP A 294 9.19 24.64 2.55
C ASP A 294 8.70 26.05 2.21
N SER A 295 7.44 26.24 1.82
CA SER A 295 6.86 27.58 1.68
C SER A 295 6.43 28.16 3.03
N ASP A 296 6.32 29.48 3.09
CA ASP A 296 5.66 30.16 4.20
C ASP A 296 4.13 30.09 4.03
N SER A 297 3.43 29.99 5.16
CA SER A 297 1.97 30.08 5.24
C SER A 297 1.59 31.01 6.39
N SER A 298 0.56 31.82 6.20
CA SER A 298 0.00 32.69 7.24
C SER A 298 -1.33 32.14 7.72
N LEU A 299 -1.46 31.92 9.03
CA LEU A 299 -2.71 31.50 9.66
C LEU A 299 -3.27 32.65 10.49
N THR A 300 -4.49 33.08 10.17
CA THR A 300 -5.24 34.04 10.96
C THR A 300 -5.98 33.29 12.05
N ILE A 301 -5.70 33.61 13.32
CA ILE A 301 -6.32 33.00 14.48
C ILE A 301 -7.15 34.02 15.28
N GLN A 302 -8.13 33.51 16.02
CA GLN A 302 -8.85 34.22 17.06
C GLN A 302 -8.43 33.66 18.42
N ARG A 303 -7.83 34.51 19.25
CA ARG A 303 -7.36 34.14 20.59
C ARG A 303 -8.23 34.78 21.67
N ARG A 304 -8.78 33.94 22.56
CA ARG A 304 -9.55 34.40 23.71
C ARG A 304 -8.67 35.17 24.70
N GLN A 305 -9.12 36.35 25.11
CA GLN A 305 -8.47 37.22 26.09
C GLN A 305 -9.06 37.00 27.49
N ALA A 306 -8.39 37.53 28.52
CA ALA A 306 -8.82 37.38 29.91
C ALA A 306 -10.18 38.04 30.21
N ASP A 307 -10.55 39.08 29.45
CA ASP A 307 -11.85 39.76 29.53
C ASP A 307 -12.98 39.01 28.79
N GLY A 308 -12.67 37.86 28.19
CA GLY A 308 -13.60 37.05 27.41
C GLY A 308 -13.74 37.46 25.94
N SER A 309 -13.11 38.55 25.50
CA SER A 309 -13.10 38.97 24.10
C SER A 309 -12.16 38.10 23.25
N TYR A 310 -12.29 38.16 21.92
CA TYR A 310 -11.39 37.51 20.98
C TYR A 310 -10.53 38.55 20.26
N LYS A 311 -9.24 38.27 20.15
CA LYS A 311 -8.28 39.08 19.40
C LYS A 311 -7.80 38.32 18.18
N GLU A 312 -7.87 38.96 17.02
CA GLU A 312 -7.29 38.45 15.79
C GLU A 312 -5.76 38.58 15.81
N ILE A 313 -5.06 37.50 15.44
CA ILE A 313 -3.60 37.46 15.34
C ILE A 313 -3.24 36.68 14.07
N ILE A 314 -2.31 37.21 13.28
CA ILE A 314 -1.75 36.51 12.13
C ILE A 314 -0.43 35.87 12.57
N ILE A 315 -0.32 34.56 12.40
CA ILE A 315 0.90 33.80 12.69
C ILE A 315 1.46 33.27 11.37
N SER A 316 2.72 33.61 11.08
CA SER A 316 3.46 33.05 9.95
C SER A 316 4.24 31.82 10.40
N CYS A 317 4.15 30.75 9.62
CA CYS A 317 4.92 29.52 9.86
C CYS A 317 5.45 28.96 8.54
N LYS A 318 6.60 28.28 8.62
CA LYS A 318 7.15 27.54 7.49
C LYS A 318 6.52 26.14 7.45
N LEU A 319 5.97 25.77 6.32
CA LEU A 319 5.43 24.43 6.09
C LEU A 319 6.57 23.42 5.96
N VAL A 320 6.40 22.28 6.61
CA VAL A 320 7.35 21.16 6.55
C VAL A 320 6.72 19.96 5.85
N GLU A 321 7.56 18.99 5.49
CA GLU A 321 7.05 17.71 5.02
C GLU A 321 6.42 16.98 6.20
N ASP A 322 5.17 16.58 6.00
CA ASP A 322 4.38 15.81 6.96
C ASP A 322 5.03 14.45 7.27
N ASP A 323 4.90 14.00 8.51
CA ASP A 323 5.50 12.75 8.97
C ASP A 323 4.41 11.74 9.36
N PRO A 324 4.35 10.55 8.73
CA PRO A 324 3.32 9.55 8.96
C PRO A 324 2.94 9.25 10.41
N MET A 325 1.65 8.97 10.61
CA MET A 325 1.04 8.80 11.92
C MET A 325 0.53 7.36 12.11
N PRO A 326 1.32 6.45 12.72
CA PRO A 326 1.05 5.01 12.69
C PRO A 326 -0.21 4.55 13.45
N ALA A 327 -0.83 5.43 14.24
CA ALA A 327 -1.98 5.08 15.09
C ALA A 327 -3.32 5.63 14.61
N SER A 328 -3.36 6.50 13.60
CA SER A 328 -4.60 7.15 13.14
C SER A 328 -5.21 6.55 11.89
N GLY A 329 -4.46 5.77 11.11
CA GLY A 329 -4.89 5.40 9.76
C GLY A 329 -4.73 6.55 8.75
N TYR A 330 -3.98 7.58 9.11
CA TYR A 330 -3.51 8.62 8.19
C TYR A 330 -2.22 8.18 7.50
N GLN A 331 -2.04 8.49 6.21
CA GLN A 331 -0.85 8.11 5.45
C GLN A 331 -0.56 6.60 5.50
N ILE A 332 -1.63 5.80 5.30
CA ILE A 332 -1.54 4.34 5.27
C ILE A 332 -0.48 3.92 4.25
N GLY A 333 0.42 3.02 4.66
CA GLY A 333 1.48 2.51 3.79
C GLY A 333 2.64 3.49 3.55
N GLU A 334 2.83 4.48 4.41
CA GLU A 334 4.02 5.35 4.34
C GLU A 334 5.08 5.03 5.40
N LEU A 335 4.78 4.12 6.34
CA LEU A 335 5.71 3.65 7.35
C LEU A 335 6.13 2.19 7.15
N LEU A 336 7.43 2.01 6.96
CA LEU A 336 8.09 0.72 6.85
C LEU A 336 8.06 -0.03 8.18
N GLU A 337 7.50 -1.24 8.20
CA GLU A 337 7.65 -2.16 9.34
C GLU A 337 8.84 -3.09 9.13
N ILE A 338 9.80 -3.10 10.06
CA ILE A 338 10.89 -4.10 10.06
C ILE A 338 10.48 -5.26 10.97
N ASN A 339 10.29 -6.43 10.36
CA ASN A 339 9.79 -7.61 11.05
C ASN A 339 10.92 -8.58 11.44
N TYR A 340 10.84 -9.08 12.69
CA TYR A 340 11.71 -10.12 13.25
C TYR A 340 10.87 -11.27 13.83
N PRO A 341 10.40 -12.21 12.98
CA PRO A 341 9.60 -13.34 13.43
C PRO A 341 10.32 -14.26 14.44
N GLU A 342 11.65 -14.25 14.45
CA GLU A 342 12.54 -15.02 15.35
C GLU A 342 12.32 -14.63 16.81
N VAL A 343 11.98 -13.36 17.04
CA VAL A 343 11.61 -12.84 18.36
C VAL A 343 10.12 -12.48 18.45
N GLY A 344 9.39 -12.51 17.34
CA GLY A 344 7.96 -12.18 17.26
C GLY A 344 7.70 -10.70 17.47
N MET A 345 8.51 -9.84 16.85
CA MET A 345 8.44 -8.38 17.01
C MET A 345 8.52 -7.68 15.65
N ALA A 346 7.78 -6.59 15.50
CA ALA A 346 7.91 -5.64 14.40
C ALA A 346 8.24 -4.26 14.97
N VAL A 347 9.13 -3.53 14.31
CA VAL A 347 9.51 -2.17 14.70
C VAL A 347 9.30 -1.19 13.56
N GLN A 348 9.12 0.08 13.90
CA GLN A 348 9.05 1.21 12.98
C GLN A 348 9.95 2.34 13.49
N ARG A 349 10.35 3.24 12.60
CA ARG A 349 10.99 4.50 13.00
C ARG A 349 10.10 5.31 13.95
N VAL A 350 10.74 6.12 14.80
CA VAL A 350 10.05 7.05 15.68
C VAL A 350 9.77 8.34 14.91
N THR A 351 8.52 8.56 14.51
CA THR A 351 8.09 9.77 13.78
C THR A 351 8.09 11.00 14.68
N GLN A 352 8.21 12.19 14.10
CA GLN A 352 8.19 13.46 14.84
C GLN A 352 6.96 13.53 15.74
N TYR A 353 5.79 13.30 15.16
CA TYR A 353 4.52 13.23 15.89
C TYR A 353 4.58 12.37 17.15
N VAL A 354 5.12 11.15 17.03
CA VAL A 354 5.26 10.22 18.16
C VAL A 354 6.22 10.77 19.21
N GLN A 355 7.33 11.42 18.81
CA GLN A 355 8.24 12.06 19.76
C GLN A 355 7.52 13.10 20.61
N TYR A 356 6.66 13.93 20.01
CA TYR A 356 5.95 14.98 20.74
C TYR A 356 4.82 14.43 21.63
N ILE A 357 3.99 13.50 21.13
CA ILE A 357 2.90 12.92 21.93
C ILE A 357 3.41 12.23 23.19
N TYR A 358 4.55 11.54 23.10
CA TYR A 358 5.14 10.86 24.24
C TYR A 358 6.13 11.73 25.02
N ASN A 359 6.25 13.03 24.69
CA ASN A 359 7.17 13.99 25.31
C ASN A 359 8.64 13.53 25.32
N PHE A 360 9.10 12.95 24.20
CA PHE A 360 10.46 12.51 23.97
C PHE A 360 11.10 13.24 22.79
N PRO A 361 11.33 14.57 22.91
CA PRO A 361 11.92 15.33 21.81
C PRO A 361 13.31 14.78 21.48
N HIS A 362 13.59 14.60 20.19
CA HIS A 362 14.86 14.08 19.68
C HIS A 362 15.19 12.66 20.15
N MET A 363 14.16 11.84 20.37
CA MET A 363 14.37 10.44 20.71
C MET A 363 14.94 9.68 19.52
N ASN A 364 16.16 9.21 19.70
CA ASN A 364 16.76 8.17 18.87
C ASN A 364 16.20 6.79 19.27
N GLY A 365 16.04 5.90 18.29
CA GLY A 365 15.56 4.54 18.54
C GLY A 365 14.54 4.06 17.52
N VAL A 366 13.82 3.01 17.90
CA VAL A 366 12.68 2.47 17.15
C VAL A 366 11.50 2.22 18.06
N ARG A 367 10.29 2.36 17.52
CA ARG A 367 9.04 2.04 18.22
C ARG A 367 8.65 0.60 17.90
N ILE A 368 8.22 -0.16 18.91
CA ILE A 368 7.61 -1.47 18.68
C ILE A 368 6.22 -1.28 18.08
N ALA A 369 6.09 -1.63 16.79
CA ALA A 369 4.86 -1.50 16.02
C ALA A 369 3.89 -2.65 16.30
N GLY A 370 4.42 -3.86 16.49
CA GLY A 370 3.64 -5.08 16.69
C GLY A 370 4.42 -6.15 17.44
N LEU A 371 3.67 -7.02 18.13
CA LEU A 371 4.19 -8.19 18.81
C LEU A 371 3.31 -9.39 18.52
N THR A 372 3.94 -10.53 18.20
CA THR A 372 3.23 -11.79 18.04
C THR A 372 2.91 -12.37 19.41
N LYS A 373 1.62 -12.58 19.70
CA LYS A 373 1.16 -13.20 20.94
C LYS A 373 1.88 -14.54 21.18
N ASN A 374 2.25 -14.81 22.43
CA ASN A 374 2.94 -16.04 22.86
C ASN A 374 4.36 -16.28 22.31
N LYS A 375 4.95 -15.32 21.58
CA LYS A 375 6.38 -15.35 21.17
C LYS A 375 7.29 -14.70 22.21
N THR A 376 8.60 -14.82 22.01
CA THR A 376 9.63 -14.48 23.00
C THR A 376 9.62 -13.01 23.38
N ALA A 377 9.41 -12.08 22.44
CA ALA A 377 9.31 -10.65 22.73
C ALA A 377 8.14 -10.30 23.65
N ALA A 378 6.94 -10.76 23.32
CA ALA A 378 5.77 -10.56 24.17
C ALA A 378 5.94 -11.21 25.56
N LYS A 379 6.51 -12.43 25.62
CA LYS A 379 6.76 -13.14 26.88
C LYS A 379 7.84 -12.49 27.74
N ALA A 380 8.79 -11.76 27.14
CA ALA A 380 9.83 -11.02 27.84
C ALA A 380 9.32 -9.72 28.49
N GLY A 381 8.06 -9.34 28.25
CA GLY A 381 7.46 -8.12 28.81
C GLY A 381 7.65 -6.88 27.94
N LEU A 382 7.99 -7.04 26.66
CA LEU A 382 7.88 -5.97 25.67
C LEU A 382 6.40 -5.73 25.33
N TYR A 383 6.04 -4.48 25.07
CA TYR A 383 4.72 -4.06 24.63
C TYR A 383 4.76 -3.24 23.35
N ARG A 384 3.62 -3.19 22.66
CA ARG A 384 3.41 -2.23 21.57
C ARG A 384 3.59 -0.81 22.12
N ASN A 385 4.24 0.06 21.34
CA ASN A 385 4.63 1.41 21.72
C ASN A 385 5.77 1.53 22.75
N ASP A 386 6.46 0.44 23.11
CA ASP A 386 7.78 0.58 23.72
C ASP A 386 8.76 1.19 22.72
N PHE A 387 9.66 2.04 23.21
CA PHE A 387 10.71 2.66 22.40
C PHE A 387 12.06 2.02 22.72
N ILE A 388 12.64 1.29 21.77
CA ILE A 388 13.96 0.68 21.94
C ILE A 388 15.02 1.74 21.69
N THR A 389 15.79 2.08 22.72
CA THR A 389 16.86 3.09 22.67
C THR A 389 18.26 2.47 22.66
N GLU A 390 18.42 1.25 23.21
CA GLU A 390 19.65 0.48 23.13
C GLU A 390 19.37 -1.01 22.91
N LEU A 391 20.29 -1.69 22.23
CA LEU A 391 20.31 -3.14 22.02
C LEU A 391 21.70 -3.66 22.35
N ASN A 392 21.78 -4.57 23.33
CA ASN A 392 23.05 -5.13 23.86
C ASN A 392 24.08 -4.05 24.25
N GLY A 393 23.60 -2.96 24.85
CA GLY A 393 24.43 -1.82 25.29
C GLY A 393 24.86 -0.86 24.17
N GLN A 394 24.46 -1.11 22.92
CA GLN A 394 24.70 -0.20 21.80
C GLN A 394 23.48 0.69 21.58
N LYS A 395 23.70 2.00 21.47
CA LYS A 395 22.63 2.97 21.20
C LYS A 395 22.03 2.76 19.81
N VAL A 396 20.71 2.71 19.74
CA VAL A 396 19.95 2.68 18.49
C VAL A 396 19.72 4.13 18.05
N ARG A 397 20.00 4.43 16.77
CA ARG A 397 19.88 5.79 16.22
C ARG A 397 18.54 5.97 15.52
N ASP A 398 18.28 5.05 14.62
CA ASP A 398 17.11 4.99 13.75
C ASP A 398 16.80 3.51 13.44
N ASP A 399 15.76 3.29 12.65
CA ASP A 399 15.29 2.00 12.19
C ASP A 399 16.29 1.26 11.30
N GLN A 400 17.02 1.97 10.43
CA GLN A 400 18.06 1.37 9.61
C GLN A 400 19.23 0.87 10.46
N HIS A 401 19.69 1.67 11.43
CA HIS A 401 20.72 1.29 12.38
C HIS A 401 20.27 0.13 13.26
N PHE A 402 19.01 0.14 13.72
CA PHE A 402 18.41 -0.98 14.45
C PHE A 402 18.46 -2.25 13.60
N LYS A 403 18.06 -2.17 12.33
CA LYS A 403 18.07 -3.31 11.41
C LYS A 403 19.47 -3.93 11.30
N THR A 404 20.47 -3.11 10.99
CA THR A 404 21.86 -3.56 10.86
C THR A 404 22.37 -4.19 12.15
N LEU A 405 22.09 -3.57 13.30
CA LEU A 405 22.54 -4.06 14.60
C LEU A 405 21.88 -5.39 14.97
N MET A 406 20.55 -5.46 14.87
CA MET A 406 19.77 -6.65 15.19
C MET A 406 20.14 -7.81 14.25
N ASP A 407 20.26 -7.55 12.94
CA ASP A 407 20.66 -8.57 11.97
C ASP A 407 22.03 -9.16 12.33
N LYS A 408 23.02 -8.31 12.59
CA LYS A 408 24.37 -8.75 13.00
C LYS A 408 24.33 -9.63 14.26
N ILE A 409 23.55 -9.25 15.27
CA ILE A 409 23.48 -9.98 16.55
C ILE A 409 22.77 -11.35 16.39
N LEU A 410 21.71 -11.40 15.59
CA LEU A 410 20.95 -12.62 15.32
C LEU A 410 21.73 -13.58 14.42
N ILE A 411 22.44 -13.09 13.40
CA ILE A 411 23.32 -13.90 12.55
C ILE A 411 24.47 -14.50 13.37
N ALA A 412 25.00 -13.76 14.35
CA ALA A 412 25.96 -14.28 15.32
C ALA A 412 25.36 -15.29 16.34
N GLN A 413 24.07 -15.63 16.19
CA GLN A 413 23.33 -16.60 17.00
C GLN A 413 23.38 -16.32 18.51
N THR A 414 23.37 -15.03 18.88
CA THR A 414 23.41 -14.62 20.29
C THR A 414 22.24 -15.22 21.07
N LYS A 415 22.52 -15.81 22.24
CA LYS A 415 21.50 -16.51 23.05
C LYS A 415 20.48 -15.56 23.69
N PHE A 416 20.93 -14.36 24.06
CA PHE A 416 20.12 -13.34 24.71
C PHE A 416 20.28 -11.97 24.05
N LEU A 417 19.19 -11.25 23.91
CA LEU A 417 19.17 -9.82 23.60
C LEU A 417 18.84 -9.06 24.87
N ILE A 418 19.48 -7.93 25.08
CA ILE A 418 19.16 -7.00 26.17
C ILE A 418 18.69 -5.72 25.51
N PHE A 419 17.38 -5.50 25.55
CA PHE A 419 16.79 -4.25 25.10
C PHE A 419 16.80 -3.26 26.25
N LYS A 420 17.17 -2.02 25.95
CA LYS A 420 16.83 -0.88 26.79
C LYS A 420 15.65 -0.19 26.15
N VAL A 421 14.54 -0.15 26.87
CA VAL A 421 13.29 0.42 26.37
C VAL A 421 12.86 1.59 27.21
N LYS A 422 12.31 2.61 26.55
CA LYS A 422 11.57 3.68 27.20
C LYS A 422 10.08 3.38 27.10
N ARG A 423 9.39 3.43 28.24
CA ARG A 423 7.94 3.22 28.36
C ARG A 423 7.39 4.32 29.25
N GLY A 424 6.80 5.35 28.64
CA GLY A 424 6.52 6.59 29.37
C GLY A 424 7.83 7.14 29.95
N ASN A 425 7.82 7.56 31.22
CA ASN A 425 9.03 8.07 31.86
C ASN A 425 9.99 6.99 32.34
N ASP A 426 9.59 5.72 32.30
CA ASP A 426 10.40 4.60 32.78
C ASP A 426 11.39 4.14 31.72
N GLU A 427 12.57 3.76 32.19
CA GLU A 427 13.62 3.14 31.39
C GLU A 427 13.85 1.72 31.91
N LEU A 428 13.55 0.72 31.08
CA LEU A 428 13.57 -0.69 31.46
C LEU A 428 14.64 -1.42 30.68
N LYS A 429 15.36 -2.32 31.35
CA LYS A 429 16.23 -3.30 30.70
C LYS A 429 15.49 -4.63 30.62
N ILE A 430 15.22 -5.08 29.41
CA ILE A 430 14.44 -6.28 29.15
C ILE A 430 15.33 -7.33 28.47
N PRO A 431 15.74 -8.38 29.21
CA PRO A 431 16.43 -9.51 28.62
C PRO A 431 15.42 -10.41 27.87
N LEU A 432 15.79 -10.83 26.67
CA LEU A 432 15.00 -11.68 25.80
C LEU A 432 15.85 -12.86 25.36
N ARG A 433 15.32 -14.08 25.51
CA ARG A 433 15.96 -15.28 24.94
C ARG A 433 15.54 -15.45 23.48
N VAL A 434 16.51 -15.59 22.59
CA VAL A 434 16.24 -15.82 21.16
C VAL A 434 16.02 -17.31 20.92
N HIS A 435 15.07 -17.62 20.03
CA HIS A 435 14.86 -18.97 19.53
C HIS A 435 15.19 -19.02 18.04
N TYR A 436 16.19 -19.83 17.70
CA TYR A 436 16.65 -20.04 16.34
C TYR A 436 16.03 -21.36 15.82
N PRO A 437 14.94 -21.32 15.04
CA PRO A 437 14.23 -22.53 14.63
C PRO A 437 15.06 -23.44 13.72
N LEU A 438 16.05 -22.89 13.02
CA LEU A 438 16.95 -23.62 12.11
C LEU A 438 18.37 -23.73 12.67
N LYS A 439 18.54 -23.59 13.99
CA LYS A 439 19.86 -23.73 14.60
C LYS A 439 20.50 -25.08 14.24
N ASP A 440 21.79 -25.06 13.97
CA ASP A 440 22.62 -26.22 13.63
C ASP A 440 22.21 -26.90 12.32
N ARG A 441 21.37 -26.25 11.49
CA ARG A 441 21.02 -26.71 10.15
C ARG A 441 21.91 -26.06 9.11
N LYS A 442 22.44 -26.87 8.19
CA LYS A 442 23.15 -26.43 7.00
C LYS A 442 22.20 -26.35 5.82
N ILE A 443 22.08 -25.17 5.22
CA ILE A 443 21.21 -24.93 4.08
C ILE A 443 22.08 -24.66 2.86
N LEU A 444 21.92 -25.48 1.83
CA LEU A 444 22.50 -25.21 0.52
C LEU A 444 21.57 -24.26 -0.24
N LEU A 445 22.04 -23.04 -0.53
CA LEU A 445 21.31 -22.08 -1.34
C LEU A 445 21.85 -22.11 -2.77
N VAL A 446 21.03 -22.56 -3.72
CA VAL A 446 21.31 -22.49 -5.16
C VAL A 446 20.60 -21.27 -5.72
N HIS A 447 21.34 -20.31 -6.27
CA HIS A 447 20.77 -19.00 -6.59
C HIS A 447 21.33 -18.36 -7.86
N ASN A 448 20.58 -17.36 -8.36
CA ASN A 448 21.12 -16.29 -9.19
C ASN A 448 20.94 -14.94 -8.46
N LYS A 449 21.77 -13.93 -8.76
CA LYS A 449 21.69 -12.62 -8.10
C LYS A 449 20.47 -11.85 -8.62
N ASP A 450 19.37 -11.87 -7.88
CA ASP A 450 18.21 -10.99 -8.10
C ASP A 450 18.00 -10.06 -6.88
N GLU A 451 16.97 -9.20 -6.97
CA GLU A 451 16.67 -8.19 -5.94
C GLU A 451 16.15 -8.77 -4.61
N TYR A 452 15.59 -9.98 -4.60
CA TYR A 452 15.04 -10.61 -3.39
C TYR A 452 16.01 -11.59 -2.73
N HIS A 453 17.10 -11.93 -3.43
CA HIS A 453 18.14 -12.85 -2.98
C HIS A 453 18.71 -12.50 -1.61
N GLU A 454 19.06 -11.24 -1.39
CA GLU A 454 19.64 -10.76 -0.13
C GLU A 454 18.65 -10.90 1.03
N GLU A 455 17.35 -10.66 0.79
CA GLU A 455 16.31 -10.80 1.81
C GLU A 455 16.05 -12.27 2.16
N LEU A 456 16.09 -13.16 1.17
CA LEU A 456 16.01 -14.61 1.39
C LEU A 456 17.19 -15.10 2.25
N ILE A 457 18.43 -14.76 1.87
CA ILE A 457 19.65 -15.07 2.65
C ILE A 457 19.49 -14.57 4.07
N ARG A 458 19.17 -13.28 4.22
CA ARG A 458 18.98 -12.64 5.51
C ARG A 458 18.01 -13.44 6.37
N ARG A 459 16.78 -13.73 5.90
CA ARG A 459 15.77 -14.45 6.70
C ARG A 459 16.18 -15.86 7.09
N ILE A 460 16.92 -16.57 6.24
CA ILE A 460 17.46 -17.90 6.55
C ILE A 460 18.53 -17.79 7.65
N GLN A 461 19.50 -16.87 7.51
CA GLN A 461 20.56 -16.68 8.51
C GLN A 461 19.99 -16.23 9.87
N LEU A 462 19.01 -15.32 9.89
CA LEU A 462 18.33 -14.89 11.11
C LEU A 462 17.67 -16.07 11.85
N SER A 463 17.26 -17.11 11.12
CA SER A 463 16.69 -18.33 11.71
C SER A 463 17.73 -19.22 12.40
N GLY A 464 19.03 -18.89 12.29
CA GLY A 464 20.16 -19.62 12.84
C GLY A 464 20.73 -20.72 11.95
N ALA A 465 20.34 -20.77 10.68
CA ALA A 465 20.91 -21.71 9.72
C ALA A 465 22.28 -21.24 9.21
N GLU A 466 23.18 -22.19 8.97
CA GLU A 466 24.40 -21.98 8.20
C GLU A 466 24.06 -22.05 6.72
N ILE A 467 24.42 -21.03 5.94
CA ILE A 467 24.18 -21.04 4.49
C ILE A 467 25.47 -21.34 3.76
N THR A 468 25.44 -22.36 2.92
CA THR A 468 26.43 -22.53 1.85
C THR A 468 25.76 -22.07 0.56
N SER A 469 26.21 -20.95 0.01
CA SER A 469 25.64 -20.38 -1.22
C SER A 469 26.48 -20.78 -2.42
N ILE A 470 25.85 -21.23 -3.49
CA ILE A 470 26.52 -21.57 -4.75
C ILE A 470 25.77 -20.92 -5.91
N SER A 471 26.52 -20.26 -6.79
CA SER A 471 25.96 -19.60 -7.99
C SER A 471 25.78 -20.56 -9.17
N MET A 472 26.48 -21.71 -9.16
CA MET A 472 26.31 -22.81 -10.12
C MET A 472 26.48 -24.14 -9.38
N ILE A 473 25.76 -25.18 -9.81
CA ILE A 473 25.94 -26.53 -9.29
C ILE A 473 27.15 -27.15 -9.96
N ASP A 474 28.20 -27.39 -9.19
CA ASP A 474 29.43 -28.06 -9.60
C ASP A 474 29.73 -29.28 -8.72
N LYS A 475 30.91 -29.88 -8.85
CA LYS A 475 31.33 -31.01 -8.00
C LYS A 475 31.30 -30.66 -6.51
N GLN A 476 31.64 -29.42 -6.16
CA GLN A 476 31.68 -28.93 -4.78
C GLN A 476 30.26 -28.88 -4.18
N ALA A 477 29.26 -28.47 -4.97
CA ALA A 477 27.86 -28.53 -4.59
C ALA A 477 27.38 -29.94 -4.24
N THR A 478 27.81 -30.94 -5.02
CA THR A 478 27.44 -32.34 -4.82
C THR A 478 28.17 -33.02 -3.66
N GLU A 479 29.31 -32.48 -3.21
CA GLU A 479 30.10 -33.03 -2.11
C GLU A 479 29.79 -32.35 -0.76
N THR A 480 29.17 -31.18 -0.77
CA THR A 480 28.76 -30.45 0.44
C THR A 480 27.67 -31.20 1.22
N GLU A 481 27.78 -31.25 2.55
CA GLU A 481 26.75 -31.74 3.47
C GLU A 481 25.75 -30.63 3.82
N TRP A 482 24.46 -30.92 3.74
CA TRP A 482 23.37 -29.99 4.04
C TRP A 482 22.13 -30.73 4.56
N ASP A 483 21.35 -30.08 5.42
CA ASP A 483 20.09 -30.55 6.00
C ASP A 483 18.86 -30.19 5.14
N GLY A 484 19.02 -29.17 4.30
CA GLY A 484 18.03 -28.82 3.28
C GLY A 484 18.59 -27.96 2.15
N ILE A 485 17.92 -28.00 1.01
CA ILE A 485 18.25 -27.14 -0.14
C ILE A 485 17.18 -26.07 -0.25
N ILE A 486 17.61 -24.83 -0.53
CA ILE A 486 16.74 -23.77 -1.03
C ILE A 486 17.20 -23.41 -2.45
N ILE A 487 16.29 -23.52 -3.41
CA ILE A 487 16.56 -23.19 -4.82
C ILE A 487 15.80 -21.93 -5.18
N SER A 488 16.50 -20.95 -5.76
CA SER A 488 16.00 -19.59 -5.98
C SER A 488 15.97 -19.20 -7.48
N SER A 489 14.84 -18.57 -7.83
CA SER A 489 14.53 -17.67 -8.96
C SER A 489 14.59 -18.11 -10.42
N GLN A 490 15.22 -19.23 -10.80
CA GLN A 490 15.10 -19.78 -12.16
C GLN A 490 14.01 -20.86 -12.27
N GLN A 491 13.60 -21.20 -13.51
CA GLN A 491 12.94 -22.48 -13.75
C GLN A 491 13.95 -23.59 -13.40
N THR A 492 13.58 -24.50 -12.51
CA THR A 492 14.48 -25.56 -11.99
C THR A 492 15.11 -26.39 -13.11
N ASP A 493 14.44 -26.55 -14.25
CA ASP A 493 14.96 -27.28 -15.41
C ASP A 493 16.06 -26.53 -16.20
N GLN A 494 16.26 -25.24 -15.92
CA GLN A 494 17.35 -24.43 -16.49
C GLN A 494 18.60 -24.42 -15.60
N ILE A 495 18.55 -25.03 -14.41
CA ILE A 495 19.69 -25.10 -13.49
C ILE A 495 20.54 -26.32 -13.89
N PRO A 496 21.76 -26.14 -14.42
CA PRO A 496 22.63 -27.26 -14.76
C PRO A 496 22.95 -28.09 -13.51
N GLY A 497 22.92 -29.42 -13.59
CA GLY A 497 23.28 -30.30 -12.45
C GLY A 497 22.20 -30.51 -11.39
N ILE A 498 21.02 -29.90 -11.54
CA ILE A 498 19.92 -29.96 -10.58
C ILE A 498 19.44 -31.36 -10.24
N THR A 499 19.40 -32.25 -11.25
CA THR A 499 18.97 -33.65 -11.09
C THR A 499 19.86 -34.42 -10.11
N VAL A 500 21.16 -34.08 -10.05
CA VAL A 500 22.11 -34.72 -9.13
C VAL A 500 21.86 -34.27 -7.68
N LEU A 501 21.60 -32.98 -7.47
CA LEU A 501 21.24 -32.47 -6.13
C LEU A 501 19.90 -33.03 -5.65
N LEU A 502 18.90 -33.12 -6.53
CA LEU A 502 17.61 -33.73 -6.19
C LEU A 502 17.76 -35.21 -5.82
N ALA A 503 18.54 -35.98 -6.58
CA ALA A 503 18.83 -37.38 -6.26
C ALA A 503 19.51 -37.53 -4.89
N LYS A 504 20.49 -36.67 -4.57
CA LYS A 504 21.14 -36.65 -3.25
C LYS A 504 20.17 -36.28 -2.13
N ALA A 505 19.24 -35.36 -2.38
CA ALA A 505 18.20 -34.98 -1.41
C ALA A 505 17.29 -36.15 -1.05
N ALA A 506 16.92 -36.93 -2.06
CA ALA A 506 16.12 -38.12 -1.91
C ALA A 506 16.83 -39.20 -1.10
N GLU A 507 18.08 -39.49 -1.46
CA GLU A 507 18.90 -40.51 -0.81
C GLU A 507 19.08 -40.20 0.68
N ASN A 508 19.35 -38.93 1.01
CA ASN A 508 19.62 -38.48 2.36
C ASN A 508 18.37 -38.11 3.18
N LYS A 509 17.17 -38.19 2.60
CA LYS A 509 15.89 -37.81 3.24
C LYS A 509 15.88 -36.38 3.82
N THR A 510 16.63 -35.47 3.20
CA THR A 510 16.77 -34.05 3.60
C THR A 510 15.56 -33.21 3.18
N LEU A 511 15.33 -32.08 3.86
CA LEU A 511 14.20 -31.19 3.57
C LEU A 511 14.46 -30.38 2.28
N LEU A 512 13.58 -30.47 1.30
CA LEU A 512 13.71 -29.72 0.04
C LEU A 512 12.77 -28.52 0.03
N GLY A 513 13.35 -27.33 -0.15
CA GLY A 513 12.63 -26.07 -0.25
C GLY A 513 12.90 -25.38 -1.57
N LEU A 514 11.86 -24.88 -2.23
CA LEU A 514 11.94 -24.30 -3.57
C LEU A 514 11.19 -22.98 -3.60
N VAL A 515 11.84 -21.93 -4.11
CA VAL A 515 11.25 -20.59 -4.21
C VAL A 515 11.46 -20.03 -5.62
N GLY A 516 10.42 -19.98 -6.45
CA GLY A 516 10.47 -19.34 -7.78
C GLY A 516 9.52 -19.91 -8.82
N ASN A 517 9.67 -19.49 -10.09
CA ASN A 517 8.82 -19.90 -11.22
C ASN A 517 9.12 -21.33 -11.73
N ALA A 518 9.52 -22.24 -10.86
CA ALA A 518 10.05 -23.53 -11.26
C ALA A 518 9.06 -24.69 -11.11
N PRO A 519 8.80 -25.47 -12.18
CA PRO A 519 8.30 -26.82 -11.99
C PRO A 519 9.41 -27.67 -11.36
N VAL A 520 9.13 -28.35 -10.24
CA VAL A 520 10.09 -29.25 -9.60
C VAL A 520 9.57 -30.67 -9.57
N GLN A 521 10.46 -31.62 -9.85
CA GLN A 521 10.25 -33.06 -9.68
C GLN A 521 10.36 -33.45 -8.21
N LEU A 522 9.32 -34.06 -7.66
CA LEU A 522 9.24 -34.56 -6.29
C LEU A 522 10.03 -35.84 -6.11
N ILE A 523 10.69 -36.06 -4.98
CA ILE A 523 11.11 -37.42 -4.61
C ILE A 523 10.53 -37.73 -3.23
N HIS A 524 9.67 -38.76 -3.18
CA HIS A 524 8.91 -39.27 -2.03
C HIS A 524 7.77 -38.39 -1.47
N ALA A 525 6.61 -38.43 -2.14
CA ALA A 525 5.32 -37.98 -1.58
C ALA A 525 4.47 -39.15 -1.03
N PRO A 526 3.67 -38.98 0.04
CA PRO A 526 2.72 -39.99 0.52
C PRO A 526 1.62 -40.33 -0.50
N GLU A 527 1.07 -41.55 -0.40
CA GLU A 527 0.11 -42.18 -1.32
C GLU A 527 -1.14 -41.33 -1.65
N PHE A 528 -1.54 -40.45 -0.73
CA PHE A 528 -2.69 -39.56 -0.87
C PHE A 528 -2.53 -38.49 -1.97
N TYR A 529 -1.29 -38.14 -2.36
CA TYR A 529 -1.00 -37.08 -3.34
C TYR A 529 -0.95 -37.56 -4.81
N LYS A 530 -1.18 -38.86 -5.07
CA LYS A 530 -1.17 -39.45 -6.41
C LYS A 530 -2.46 -39.11 -7.19
N SER A 531 -2.66 -37.88 -7.64
CA SER A 531 -3.45 -37.58 -8.85
C SER A 531 -3.44 -36.10 -9.24
N LYS A 532 -2.59 -35.74 -10.23
CA LYS A 532 -2.84 -34.71 -11.27
C LYS A 532 -1.61 -34.59 -12.21
N LYS A 533 -1.85 -34.21 -13.47
CA LYS A 533 -0.89 -34.29 -14.60
C LYS A 533 -0.06 -33.01 -14.78
N PHE A 534 1.24 -33.17 -14.97
CA PHE A 534 2.21 -32.12 -15.33
C PHE A 534 1.99 -31.47 -16.71
N THR A 535 2.57 -30.28 -16.89
CA THR A 535 2.88 -29.69 -18.22
C THR A 535 4.40 -29.71 -18.42
N MET A 536 4.92 -30.58 -19.29
CA MET A 536 6.35 -30.69 -19.65
C MET A 536 6.51 -31.10 -21.13
N ASP A 537 7.72 -30.94 -21.70
CA ASP A 537 8.05 -31.52 -23.01
C ASP A 537 8.13 -33.07 -22.95
N LYS A 538 8.02 -33.71 -24.12
CA LYS A 538 7.79 -35.16 -24.25
C LYS A 538 8.94 -36.03 -23.69
N GLU A 539 10.17 -35.55 -23.81
CA GLU A 539 11.36 -36.28 -23.39
C GLU A 539 11.49 -36.25 -21.86
N LYS A 540 11.29 -35.06 -21.26
CA LYS A 540 11.27 -34.88 -19.81
C LYS A 540 10.08 -35.59 -19.16
N SER A 541 8.92 -35.64 -19.84
CA SER A 541 7.75 -36.41 -19.39
C SER A 541 8.03 -37.91 -19.33
N ALA A 542 8.76 -38.48 -20.30
CA ALA A 542 9.09 -39.90 -20.33
C ALA A 542 10.07 -40.30 -19.23
N ILE A 543 11.04 -39.44 -18.91
CA ILE A 543 11.96 -39.60 -17.78
C ILE A 543 11.19 -39.48 -16.45
N ALA A 544 10.30 -38.50 -16.34
CA ALA A 544 9.47 -38.28 -15.16
C ALA A 544 8.49 -39.44 -14.88
N LEU A 545 7.90 -40.02 -15.93
CA LEU A 545 7.03 -41.19 -15.85
C LEU A 545 7.79 -42.46 -15.46
N LYS A 546 9.03 -42.65 -15.94
CA LYS A 546 9.89 -43.78 -15.53
C LYS A 546 10.35 -43.69 -14.07
N ALA A 547 10.28 -42.50 -13.47
CA ALA A 547 10.68 -42.24 -12.10
C ALA A 547 9.49 -41.99 -11.14
N ASP A 548 8.25 -42.27 -11.58
CA ASP A 548 7.01 -42.12 -10.79
C ASP A 548 6.76 -40.71 -10.22
N LEU A 549 6.95 -39.69 -11.06
CA LEU A 549 6.84 -38.28 -10.67
C LEU A 549 5.49 -37.69 -11.14
N PHE A 550 4.81 -36.86 -10.33
CA PHE A 550 3.56 -36.12 -10.66
C PHE A 550 3.47 -34.73 -9.97
N TYR A 551 3.08 -33.63 -10.66
CA TYR A 551 2.71 -32.34 -10.01
C TYR A 551 1.90 -31.34 -10.89
N THR A 552 0.96 -30.63 -10.25
CA THR A 552 0.44 -29.28 -10.61
C THR A 552 -0.17 -28.57 -9.40
N GLY A 553 0.10 -27.27 -9.17
CA GLY A 553 -0.64 -26.43 -8.21
C GLY A 553 -0.23 -24.94 -8.26
N LYS A 554 -1.15 -24.02 -7.90
CA LYS A 554 -1.01 -22.54 -7.98
C LYS A 554 -0.82 -21.83 -6.63
N ASP A 555 -0.75 -22.56 -5.52
CA ASP A 555 -0.55 -22.03 -4.16
C ASP A 555 0.50 -22.87 -3.40
N ASN A 556 1.02 -22.36 -2.28
CA ASN A 556 2.02 -23.05 -1.45
C ASN A 556 1.49 -24.41 -0.95
N GLU A 557 2.09 -25.51 -1.41
CA GLU A 557 1.72 -26.87 -1.04
C GLU A 557 2.84 -27.54 -0.21
N ILE A 558 2.42 -28.34 0.78
CA ILE A 558 3.26 -28.98 1.81
C ILE A 558 2.87 -30.45 1.92
N ASP A 559 3.85 -31.36 1.91
CA ASP A 559 3.63 -32.81 2.04
C ASP A 559 4.45 -33.48 3.16
N GLY A 560 5.11 -32.68 4.01
CA GLY A 560 5.93 -33.17 5.11
C GLY A 560 7.43 -33.27 4.82
N LYS A 561 7.87 -33.18 3.54
CA LYS A 561 9.29 -33.08 3.16
C LYS A 561 9.59 -32.08 2.05
N LEU A 562 8.57 -31.52 1.42
CA LEU A 562 8.69 -30.50 0.39
C LEU A 562 7.92 -29.22 0.76
N ILE A 563 8.49 -28.08 0.37
CA ILE A 563 7.78 -26.81 0.24
C ILE A 563 8.12 -26.21 -1.12
N SER A 564 7.11 -25.81 -1.88
CA SER A 564 7.29 -25.09 -3.13
C SER A 564 6.40 -23.86 -3.18
N THR A 565 6.90 -22.81 -3.85
CA THR A 565 6.13 -21.63 -4.24
C THR A 565 6.38 -21.31 -5.70
N ASN A 566 5.37 -20.79 -6.40
CA ASN A 566 5.43 -20.44 -7.81
C ASN A 566 5.83 -18.98 -8.08
N ALA A 567 6.23 -18.24 -7.04
CA ALA A 567 6.61 -16.84 -7.16
C ALA A 567 7.86 -16.53 -6.31
N PHE A 568 8.60 -15.51 -6.71
CA PHE A 568 9.82 -15.06 -6.02
C PHE A 568 9.69 -13.57 -5.64
N ASP A 569 8.81 -13.28 -4.68
CA ASP A 569 8.57 -11.95 -4.10
C ASP A 569 8.62 -12.01 -2.57
N ASN A 570 8.59 -10.86 -1.90
CA ASN A 570 8.66 -10.74 -0.43
C ASN A 570 7.57 -11.55 0.30
N GLN A 571 6.34 -11.56 -0.21
CA GLN A 571 5.23 -12.29 0.41
C GLN A 571 5.45 -13.81 0.30
N SER A 572 5.81 -14.27 -0.89
CA SER A 572 6.09 -15.66 -1.22
C SER A 572 7.29 -16.18 -0.41
N ILE A 573 8.37 -15.39 -0.32
CA ILE A 573 9.54 -15.71 0.52
C ILE A 573 9.15 -15.82 1.98
N ARG A 574 8.35 -14.89 2.53
CA ARG A 574 7.90 -14.94 3.92
C ARG A 574 7.10 -16.21 4.21
N GLN A 575 6.13 -16.52 3.37
CA GLN A 575 5.29 -17.69 3.55
C GLN A 575 6.10 -18.97 3.40
N PHE A 576 6.99 -19.03 2.42
CA PHE A 576 7.93 -20.13 2.25
C PHE A 576 8.79 -20.34 3.51
N ILE A 577 9.46 -19.29 3.99
CA ILE A 577 10.34 -19.38 5.16
C ILE A 577 9.56 -19.75 6.44
N ALA A 578 8.35 -19.20 6.62
CA ALA A 578 7.49 -19.55 7.75
C ALA A 578 7.15 -21.04 7.74
N THR A 579 6.77 -21.57 6.58
CA THR A 579 6.48 -22.98 6.38
C THR A 579 7.72 -23.85 6.58
N PHE A 580 8.87 -23.43 6.04
CA PHE A 580 10.15 -24.13 6.15
C PHE A 580 10.57 -24.29 7.60
N ARG A 581 10.44 -23.23 8.40
CA ARG A 581 10.68 -23.28 9.84
C ARG A 581 9.74 -24.24 10.56
N ALA A 582 8.46 -24.23 10.22
CA ALA A 582 7.47 -25.12 10.83
C ALA A 582 7.83 -26.59 10.59
N MET A 583 8.16 -26.95 9.34
CA MET A 583 8.54 -28.32 8.98
C MET A 583 9.87 -28.74 9.59
N ALA A 584 10.90 -27.90 9.50
CA ALA A 584 12.21 -28.19 10.09
C ALA A 584 12.15 -28.40 11.62
N SER A 585 11.19 -27.74 12.29
CA SER A 585 10.94 -27.92 13.73
C SER A 585 10.22 -29.23 14.09
N GLN A 586 9.42 -29.79 13.17
CA GLN A 586 8.71 -31.07 13.33
C GLN A 586 9.56 -32.28 12.94
N ALA A 587 10.61 -32.10 12.14
CA ALA A 587 11.55 -33.14 11.74
C ALA A 587 12.61 -33.48 12.83
N LYS A 588 12.32 -33.16 14.10
CA LYS A 588 13.06 -33.56 15.30
C LYS A 588 12.24 -34.60 16.05
#